data_AF-A0A849RMB9-F1
#
_entry.id   AF-A0A849RMB9-F1
#
_cell.length_a   1.000
_cell.length_b   1.000
_cell.length_c   1.000
_cell.angle_alpha   90.00
_cell.angle_beta   90.00
_cell.angle_gamma   90.00
#
_symmetry.space_group_name_H-M   'P 1'
#
loop_
_entity.id
_entity.type
_entity.pdbx_description
1 polymer ?
#
loop_
_entity_poly.entity_id
_entity_poly.type
_entity_poly.pdbx_seq_one_letter_code
_entity_poly.pdbx_strand_id
1 'polypeptide(L)'
;MFFHTSRVCVPTRMLGAMAAVALLWAPLASAESASSHVAMNHQLPAWAEQLKGQTIVEDAMSGRGERSAMVEQQHQRIMEQMSHDPQVQGVNTGMYNTQSMMHQYGAGGQDMLLVSDPRVEPVAMVGGGKCPATAPVKQYNVSAINVEITLNQWLDFYPGYMYVLDENLDKVRAEETTNKAARDKEGFDPGAIIPGVQAQWIQPLTIRANQGDCVKIKLSNKLEGGEEVSLHIHGSSMVVSATGAAATTTNSDTIVAKDKSGDYEWYIHPNTQEGVRQFHTFSNDRELTVMGMFGSFVVEPRGSSYWEALGSGDATPAASGWQVMIKNGTGPDFREFVLYYHEVGDEAFRPLNKKGDFLPQRDPLTDAYRPGGRAINYRSEPFGINNMHVQHEYFGFEDESMGYSSYTFGDPSPTIPRSYIGDPAKFRLVHGGSEVFHSHHPHGGTIRWPRSPRAIDDMNLWATSTNGPVKYPVIRAKTDRVDVEVIGPSEALDLETECGSGLCQQLAGDFLFHCHV
;
A
#
# COMPACT_ATOMS: atom_id res chain seq x y z
N MET A 1 -75.55 21.34 4.96
CA MET A 1 -76.17 21.87 6.19
C MET A 1 -75.91 20.86 7.29
N PHE A 2 -75.38 21.31 8.42
CA PHE A 2 -75.08 20.51 9.63
C PHE A 2 -76.35 19.94 10.29
N PHE A 3 -76.11 19.11 11.33
CA PHE A 3 -76.96 18.69 12.46
C PHE A 3 -77.67 17.32 12.26
N HIS A 4 -77.73 16.37 13.21
CA HIS A 4 -77.28 16.25 14.61
C HIS A 4 -77.63 14.83 15.14
N THR A 5 -76.90 14.32 16.15
CA THR A 5 -77.37 13.57 17.37
C THR A 5 -78.24 12.29 17.24
N SER A 6 -78.30 11.31 18.15
CA SER A 6 -77.93 11.13 19.57
C SER A 6 -78.30 9.70 20.02
N ARG A 7 -77.62 9.18 21.06
CA ARG A 7 -78.14 8.38 22.22
C ARG A 7 -78.70 6.95 21.93
N VAL A 8 -78.74 5.94 22.82
CA VAL A 8 -78.39 5.66 24.24
C VAL A 8 -78.67 4.15 24.49
N CYS A 9 -78.15 3.61 25.60
CA CYS A 9 -78.69 2.52 26.46
C CYS A 9 -78.06 1.10 26.47
N VAL A 10 -77.31 0.88 27.56
CA VAL A 10 -77.12 -0.30 28.47
C VAL A 10 -78.49 -0.96 28.87
N PRO A 11 -78.64 -2.10 29.63
CA PRO A 11 -77.67 -2.90 30.41
C PRO A 11 -77.96 -4.43 30.64
N THR A 12 -77.23 -5.03 31.61
CA THR A 12 -77.64 -6.05 32.63
C THR A 12 -77.64 -7.55 32.26
N ARG A 13 -77.41 -8.57 33.13
CA ARG A 13 -76.62 -8.90 34.35
C ARG A 13 -77.22 -10.26 34.86
N MET A 14 -76.41 -11.10 35.53
CA MET A 14 -76.79 -12.17 36.50
C MET A 14 -77.37 -13.50 35.94
N LEU A 15 -77.19 -14.72 36.48
CA LEU A 15 -76.48 -15.28 37.66
C LEU A 15 -76.39 -16.83 37.54
N GLY A 16 -75.43 -17.45 38.25
CA GLY A 16 -75.48 -18.85 38.75
C GLY A 16 -74.47 -19.83 38.11
N ALA A 17 -73.89 -20.84 38.77
CA ALA A 17 -73.45 -21.11 40.14
C ALA A 17 -72.58 -22.40 40.11
N MET A 18 -71.52 -22.44 40.93
CA MET A 18 -70.76 -23.61 41.49
C MET A 18 -69.76 -24.44 40.65
N ALA A 19 -68.47 -24.13 40.88
CA ALA A 19 -67.32 -24.96 41.31
C ALA A 19 -67.11 -26.42 40.80
N ALA A 20 -65.97 -26.70 40.16
CA ALA A 20 -64.78 -27.32 40.79
C ALA A 20 -63.67 -27.72 39.77
N VAL A 21 -62.50 -27.07 39.91
CA VAL A 21 -61.10 -27.57 39.82
C VAL A 21 -60.67 -28.54 38.70
N ALA A 22 -59.91 -28.03 37.72
CA ALA A 22 -58.52 -28.43 37.41
C ALA A 22 -57.98 -27.61 36.20
N LEU A 23 -57.00 -26.73 36.45
CA LEU A 23 -56.32 -25.90 35.46
C LEU A 23 -55.26 -26.71 34.70
N LEU A 24 -55.27 -26.62 33.36
CA LEU A 24 -54.12 -26.55 32.43
C LEU A 24 -54.57 -27.01 31.03
N TRP A 25 -55.12 -26.10 30.20
CA TRP A 25 -55.49 -26.41 28.81
C TRP A 25 -55.03 -25.35 27.80
N ALA A 26 -54.74 -25.86 26.62
CA ALA A 26 -54.29 -25.24 25.39
C ALA A 26 -55.31 -24.24 24.78
N PRO A 27 -54.92 -23.44 23.76
CA PRO A 27 -55.69 -22.31 23.26
C PRO A 27 -56.71 -22.75 22.19
N LEU A 28 -57.89 -22.13 22.21
CA LEU A 28 -58.84 -22.12 21.09
C LEU A 28 -59.25 -20.66 20.83
N ALA A 29 -59.04 -20.25 19.60
CA ALA A 29 -59.11 -18.90 19.08
C ALA A 29 -60.55 -18.37 18.93
N SER A 30 -60.68 -17.04 18.94
CA SER A 30 -61.73 -16.32 18.23
C SER A 30 -61.10 -15.14 17.47
N ALA A 31 -61.28 -15.15 16.15
CA ALA A 31 -61.02 -14.08 15.18
C ALA A 31 -61.93 -12.86 15.47
N GLU A 32 -61.75 -11.63 14.96
CA GLU A 32 -61.16 -11.06 13.73
C GLU A 32 -60.57 -9.67 14.07
N SER A 33 -59.51 -9.14 13.44
CA SER A 33 -59.46 -8.66 12.05
C SER A 33 -58.01 -8.47 11.61
N ALA A 34 -57.75 -8.77 10.34
CA ALA A 34 -56.44 -8.92 9.75
C ALA A 34 -55.80 -7.59 9.31
N SER A 35 -54.58 -7.34 9.78
CA SER A 35 -53.55 -6.62 9.03
C SER A 35 -52.38 -7.59 8.86
N SER A 36 -52.15 -8.04 7.63
CA SER A 36 -51.11 -8.98 7.26
C SER A 36 -49.72 -8.34 7.40
N HIS A 37 -49.12 -8.43 8.58
CA HIS A 37 -47.67 -8.33 8.71
C HIS A 37 -47.08 -9.68 8.35
N VAL A 38 -46.40 -9.75 7.20
CA VAL A 38 -45.48 -10.84 6.91
C VAL A 38 -44.31 -10.67 7.89
N ALA A 39 -44.38 -11.37 9.03
CA ALA A 39 -43.24 -11.50 9.91
C ALA A 39 -42.19 -12.34 9.18
N MET A 40 -41.09 -11.72 8.74
CA MET A 40 -39.89 -12.47 8.37
C MET A 40 -39.30 -13.08 9.64
N ASN A 41 -39.69 -14.31 9.93
CA ASN A 41 -39.11 -15.10 11.01
C ASN A 41 -37.74 -15.63 10.53
N HIS A 42 -36.70 -14.80 10.59
CA HIS A 42 -35.33 -15.29 10.46
C HIS A 42 -34.90 -15.87 11.80
N GLN A 43 -35.02 -17.19 11.96
CA GLN A 43 -34.26 -17.91 12.99
C GLN A 43 -32.78 -17.72 12.68
N LEU A 44 -32.07 -17.07 13.60
CA LEU A 44 -30.63 -16.91 13.51
C LEU A 44 -29.97 -18.31 13.60
N PRO A 45 -28.87 -18.57 12.87
CA PRO A 45 -28.10 -19.79 13.06
C PRO A 45 -27.67 -19.94 14.52
N ALA A 46 -27.61 -21.17 15.04
CA ALA A 46 -27.35 -21.44 16.47
C ALA A 46 -26.06 -20.78 17.01
N TRP A 47 -25.02 -20.66 16.18
CA TRP A 47 -23.77 -19.98 16.57
C TRP A 47 -23.97 -18.47 16.76
N ALA A 48 -24.85 -17.84 15.98
CA ALA A 48 -25.15 -16.42 16.07
C ALA A 48 -26.01 -16.09 17.29
N GLU A 49 -26.92 -16.99 17.68
CA GLU A 49 -27.65 -16.87 18.95
C GLU A 49 -26.70 -17.01 20.15
N GLN A 50 -25.75 -17.95 20.07
CA GLN A 50 -24.74 -18.16 21.12
C GLN A 50 -23.83 -16.93 21.26
N LEU A 51 -23.39 -16.33 20.14
CA LEU A 51 -22.61 -15.11 20.13
C LEU A 51 -23.39 -13.92 20.71
N LYS A 52 -24.66 -13.75 20.32
CA LYS A 52 -25.53 -12.70 20.87
C LYS A 52 -25.69 -12.83 22.39
N GLY A 53 -25.87 -14.06 22.89
CA GLY A 53 -25.89 -14.34 24.32
C GLY A 53 -24.57 -13.99 25.01
N GLN A 54 -23.43 -14.31 24.39
CA GLN A 54 -22.11 -13.99 24.92
C GLN A 54 -21.87 -12.46 24.99
N THR A 55 -22.23 -11.71 23.94
CA THR A 55 -22.07 -10.25 23.92
C THR A 55 -22.90 -9.55 25.00
N ILE A 56 -24.11 -10.04 25.29
CA ILE A 56 -24.95 -9.50 26.38
C ILE A 56 -24.28 -9.72 27.74
N VAL A 57 -23.67 -10.89 27.95
CA VAL A 57 -22.95 -11.21 29.19
C VAL A 57 -21.69 -10.34 29.33
N GLU A 58 -20.93 -10.16 28.25
CA GLU A 58 -19.72 -9.33 28.23
C GLU A 58 -20.05 -7.84 28.47
N ASP A 59 -21.09 -7.32 27.81
CA ASP A 59 -21.58 -5.95 28.04
C ASP A 59 -22.04 -5.76 29.49
N ALA A 60 -22.73 -6.74 30.07
CA ALA A 60 -23.13 -6.70 31.48
C ALA A 60 -21.92 -6.72 32.44
N MET A 61 -20.91 -7.56 32.17
CA MET A 61 -19.67 -7.61 32.94
C MET A 61 -18.86 -6.32 32.83
N SER A 62 -18.93 -5.62 31.69
CA SER A 62 -18.31 -4.30 31.48
C SER A 62 -19.07 -3.12 32.12
N GLY A 63 -20.15 -3.40 32.87
CA GLY A 63 -20.98 -2.38 33.52
C GLY A 63 -21.94 -1.66 32.56
N ARG A 64 -22.16 -2.20 31.35
CA ARG A 64 -22.98 -1.62 30.28
C ARG A 64 -24.09 -2.58 29.82
N GLY A 65 -24.77 -3.23 30.76
CA GLY A 65 -25.76 -4.29 30.46
C GLY A 65 -26.93 -3.87 29.55
N GLU A 66 -27.23 -2.57 29.43
CA GLU A 66 -28.28 -2.05 28.54
C GLU A 66 -27.79 -1.77 27.11
N ARG A 67 -26.47 -1.82 26.86
CA ARG A 67 -25.87 -1.40 25.58
C ARG A 67 -26.34 -2.27 24.42
N SER A 68 -26.32 -3.60 24.59
CA SER A 68 -26.83 -4.54 23.58
C SER A 68 -28.31 -4.29 23.24
N ALA A 69 -29.14 -3.93 24.22
CA ALA A 69 -30.55 -3.59 23.99
C ALA A 69 -30.72 -2.23 23.30
N MET A 70 -29.91 -1.22 23.64
CA MET A 70 -29.93 0.08 22.97
C MET A 70 -29.48 0.00 21.51
N VAL A 71 -28.48 -0.84 21.21
CA VAL A 71 -28.00 -1.08 19.84
C VAL A 71 -29.09 -1.75 19.00
N GLU A 72 -29.77 -2.76 19.55
CA GLU A 72 -30.92 -3.41 18.89
C GLU A 72 -32.05 -2.40 18.66
N GLN A 73 -32.35 -1.55 19.64
CA GLN A 73 -33.40 -0.54 19.52
C GLN A 73 -33.03 0.56 18.50
N GLN A 74 -31.75 0.94 18.40
CA GLN A 74 -31.25 1.81 17.35
C GLN A 74 -31.35 1.16 15.98
N HIS A 75 -30.98 -0.12 15.87
CA HIS A 75 -31.10 -0.87 14.63
C HIS A 75 -32.56 -0.93 14.17
N GLN A 76 -33.50 -1.21 15.07
CA GLN A 76 -34.93 -1.18 14.77
C GLN A 76 -35.41 0.21 14.31
N ARG A 77 -34.98 1.29 14.97
CA ARG A 77 -35.31 2.67 14.53
C ARG A 77 -34.74 3.01 13.16
N ILE A 78 -33.52 2.55 12.87
CA ILE A 78 -32.89 2.75 11.55
C ILE A 78 -33.71 2.01 10.49
N MET A 79 -34.05 0.75 10.72
CA MET A 79 -34.87 -0.03 9.78
C MET A 79 -36.28 0.56 9.61
N GLU A 80 -36.86 1.10 10.68
CA GLU A 80 -38.15 1.79 10.64
C GLU A 80 -38.05 3.10 9.84
N GLN A 81 -37.01 3.91 10.04
CA GLN A 81 -36.75 5.10 9.21
C GLN A 81 -36.51 4.75 7.75
N MET A 82 -35.75 3.69 7.48
CA MET A 82 -35.48 3.19 6.12
C MET A 82 -36.76 2.75 5.42
N SER A 83 -37.73 2.19 6.15
CA SER A 83 -39.03 1.82 5.58
C SER A 83 -39.95 3.02 5.30
N HIS A 84 -39.72 4.16 5.96
CA HIS A 84 -40.47 5.40 5.75
C HIS A 84 -39.75 6.40 4.82
N ASP A 85 -38.53 6.09 4.37
CA ASP A 85 -37.78 6.93 3.44
C ASP A 85 -38.37 6.82 2.02
N PRO A 86 -38.89 7.92 1.45
CA PRO A 86 -39.45 7.93 0.11
C PRO A 86 -38.42 7.62 -1.00
N GLN A 87 -37.09 7.70 -0.75
CA GLN A 87 -36.08 7.20 -1.68
C GLN A 87 -36.02 5.66 -1.73
N VAL A 88 -36.37 4.97 -0.64
CA VAL A 88 -36.41 3.51 -0.56
C VAL A 88 -37.74 2.96 -1.10
N GLN A 89 -38.85 3.70 -0.91
CA GLN A 89 -40.16 3.34 -1.47
C GLN A 89 -40.40 3.83 -2.91
N GLY A 90 -39.53 4.69 -3.44
CA GLY A 90 -39.58 5.10 -4.83
C GLY A 90 -39.26 3.93 -5.74
N VAL A 91 -40.28 3.37 -6.42
CA VAL A 91 -40.08 2.45 -7.54
C VAL A 91 -39.43 3.24 -8.68
N ASN A 92 -38.11 3.38 -8.60
CA ASN A 92 -37.30 4.16 -9.51
C ASN A 92 -36.89 3.24 -10.66
N THR A 93 -37.50 3.42 -11.83
CA THR A 93 -37.52 2.48 -12.97
C THR A 93 -36.20 2.41 -13.77
N GLY A 94 -35.07 2.74 -13.16
CA GLY A 94 -33.75 2.72 -13.79
C GLY A 94 -33.06 1.36 -13.62
N MET A 95 -32.74 0.71 -14.73
CA MET A 95 -32.20 -0.67 -14.82
C MET A 95 -30.83 -0.89 -14.13
N TYR A 96 -30.19 0.15 -13.59
CA TYR A 96 -28.81 0.08 -13.05
C TYR A 96 -28.66 0.48 -11.58
N ASN A 97 -29.71 0.99 -10.91
CA ASN A 97 -29.57 1.44 -9.50
C ASN A 97 -29.68 0.31 -8.48
N THR A 98 -30.33 -0.80 -8.81
CA THR A 98 -30.39 -1.99 -7.94
C THR A 98 -29.04 -2.68 -7.78
N GLN A 99 -28.08 -2.46 -8.69
CA GLN A 99 -26.71 -2.99 -8.55
C GLN A 99 -25.93 -2.28 -7.44
N SER A 100 -26.08 -0.96 -7.28
CA SER A 100 -25.38 -0.20 -6.23
C SER A 100 -25.76 -0.66 -4.82
N MET A 101 -27.06 -0.88 -4.57
CA MET A 101 -27.54 -1.36 -3.27
C MET A 101 -27.19 -2.83 -3.01
N MET A 102 -27.14 -3.68 -4.05
CA MET A 102 -26.68 -5.07 -3.90
C MET A 102 -25.17 -5.15 -3.60
N HIS A 103 -24.36 -4.27 -4.20
CA HIS A 103 -22.91 -4.23 -3.99
C HIS A 103 -22.52 -3.68 -2.61
N GLN A 104 -23.36 -2.80 -2.03
CA GLN A 104 -23.08 -2.16 -0.74
C GLN A 104 -23.50 -2.98 0.48
N TYR A 105 -24.45 -3.92 0.32
CA TYR A 105 -25.00 -4.69 1.45
C TYR A 105 -24.81 -6.20 1.36
N GLY A 106 -24.08 -6.72 0.37
CA GLY A 106 -23.77 -8.16 0.26
C GLY A 106 -25.00 -9.08 0.27
N ALA A 107 -26.17 -8.53 -0.06
CA ALA A 107 -27.47 -9.18 0.12
C ALA A 107 -27.92 -9.83 -1.20
N GLY A 108 -27.24 -10.90 -1.57
CA GLY A 108 -27.66 -11.77 -2.65
C GLY A 108 -26.58 -12.79 -2.95
N GLY A 109 -26.90 -14.08 -2.88
CA GLY A 109 -26.03 -15.20 -3.29
C GLY A 109 -25.70 -15.24 -4.79
N GLN A 110 -25.73 -14.10 -5.45
CA GLN A 110 -25.29 -13.82 -6.82
C GLN A 110 -23.92 -13.11 -6.84
N ASP A 111 -23.33 -12.83 -5.67
CA ASP A 111 -21.97 -12.27 -5.50
C ASP A 111 -20.83 -13.24 -5.96
N MET A 112 -21.20 -14.36 -6.57
CA MET A 112 -20.30 -15.35 -7.16
C MET A 112 -19.55 -14.85 -8.40
N LEU A 113 -19.81 -13.63 -8.88
CA LEU A 113 -19.13 -13.07 -10.05
C LEU A 113 -17.84 -12.31 -9.71
N LEU A 114 -17.65 -11.92 -8.45
CA LEU A 114 -16.44 -11.19 -7.99
C LEU A 114 -15.80 -11.79 -6.74
N VAL A 115 -16.44 -12.75 -6.07
CA VAL A 115 -15.79 -13.55 -5.03
C VAL A 115 -15.14 -14.77 -5.69
N SER A 116 -13.80 -14.81 -5.72
CA SER A 116 -13.07 -16.04 -6.01
C SER A 116 -13.36 -17.06 -4.91
N ASP A 117 -13.73 -18.30 -5.27
CA ASP A 117 -13.74 -19.40 -4.30
C ASP A 117 -12.31 -19.52 -3.73
N PRO A 118 -12.09 -19.26 -2.43
CA PRO A 118 -10.75 -19.28 -1.85
C PRO A 118 -10.09 -20.67 -1.91
N ARG A 119 -10.84 -21.72 -2.30
CA ARG A 119 -10.34 -23.09 -2.51
C ARG A 119 -9.97 -23.39 -3.96
N VAL A 120 -10.32 -22.52 -4.91
CA VAL A 120 -10.12 -22.74 -6.34
C VAL A 120 -9.41 -21.53 -6.93
N GLU A 121 -8.20 -21.76 -7.45
CA GLU A 121 -7.40 -20.74 -8.11
C GLU A 121 -8.15 -20.18 -9.34
N PRO A 122 -8.56 -18.90 -9.35
CA PRO A 122 -9.32 -18.31 -10.44
C PRO A 122 -8.44 -17.98 -11.65
N VAL A 123 -7.11 -17.99 -11.48
CA VAL A 123 -6.15 -17.76 -12.57
C VAL A 123 -5.95 -19.07 -13.32
N ALA A 124 -6.30 -19.07 -14.61
CA ALA A 124 -5.98 -20.19 -15.49
C ALA A 124 -4.47 -20.44 -15.47
N MET A 125 -4.08 -21.62 -14.97
CA MET A 125 -2.72 -22.16 -14.96
C MET A 125 -2.28 -22.49 -16.40
N VAL A 126 -2.27 -21.50 -17.28
CA VAL A 126 -1.61 -21.65 -18.57
C VAL A 126 -0.13 -21.69 -18.24
N GLY A 127 0.55 -22.78 -18.59
CA GLY A 127 1.96 -23.07 -18.26
C GLY A 127 3.00 -22.09 -18.83
N GLY A 128 2.68 -20.79 -18.93
CA GLY A 128 3.54 -19.72 -19.40
C GLY A 128 4.51 -19.17 -18.34
N GLY A 129 4.38 -19.56 -17.07
CA GLY A 129 5.34 -19.17 -16.03
C GLY A 129 6.69 -19.86 -16.13
N LYS A 130 6.72 -21.09 -16.66
CA LYS A 130 7.95 -21.87 -16.81
C LYS A 130 8.85 -21.29 -17.88
N CYS A 131 10.12 -21.25 -17.56
CA CYS A 131 11.13 -20.77 -18.49
C CYS A 131 11.34 -21.72 -19.67
N PRO A 132 11.19 -21.25 -20.92
CA PRO A 132 11.60 -22.04 -22.08
C PRO A 132 13.12 -22.14 -22.12
N ALA A 133 13.65 -23.28 -22.58
CA ALA A 133 15.09 -23.54 -22.62
C ALA A 133 15.89 -22.56 -23.50
N THR A 134 15.21 -21.84 -24.41
CA THR A 134 15.81 -20.89 -25.34
C THR A 134 15.85 -19.45 -24.83
N ALA A 135 15.19 -19.15 -23.69
CA ALA A 135 15.18 -17.80 -23.14
C ALA A 135 16.50 -17.49 -22.41
N PRO A 136 17.04 -16.26 -22.53
CA PRO A 136 18.15 -15.81 -21.69
C PRO A 136 17.76 -15.90 -20.21
N VAL A 137 18.61 -16.50 -19.39
CA VAL A 137 18.34 -16.68 -17.95
C VAL A 137 19.00 -15.56 -17.15
N LYS A 138 18.22 -14.92 -16.29
CA LYS A 138 18.66 -13.94 -15.31
C LYS A 138 18.40 -14.45 -13.91
N GLN A 139 19.47 -14.68 -13.16
CA GLN A 139 19.40 -15.30 -11.84
C GLN A 139 19.63 -14.26 -10.74
N TYR A 140 18.78 -14.29 -9.73
CA TYR A 140 18.87 -13.49 -8.51
C TYR A 140 18.88 -14.40 -7.29
N ASN A 141 19.91 -14.27 -6.46
CA ASN A 141 19.95 -14.91 -5.15
C ASN A 141 19.61 -13.83 -4.11
N VAL A 142 18.44 -13.97 -3.49
CA VAL A 142 17.85 -12.98 -2.59
C VAL A 142 17.81 -13.57 -1.19
N SER A 143 18.34 -12.84 -0.21
CA SER A 143 18.19 -13.13 1.22
C SER A 143 17.14 -12.21 1.82
N ALA A 144 16.22 -12.76 2.60
CA ALA A 144 15.37 -12.00 3.51
C ALA A 144 16.06 -11.89 4.87
N ILE A 145 16.27 -10.66 5.36
CA ILE A 145 17.01 -10.38 6.59
C ILE A 145 16.25 -9.41 7.49
N ASN A 146 16.42 -9.54 8.80
CA ASN A 146 16.17 -8.46 9.75
C ASN A 146 17.33 -7.46 9.65
N VAL A 147 17.04 -6.17 9.66
CA VAL A 147 18.04 -5.11 9.63
C VAL A 147 17.53 -3.92 10.41
N GLU A 148 18.42 -3.28 11.15
CA GLU A 148 18.13 -2.01 11.79
C GLU A 148 18.21 -0.87 10.77
N ILE A 149 17.05 -0.37 10.38
CA ILE A 149 16.92 0.66 9.35
C ILE A 149 17.11 2.02 10.00
N THR A 150 18.13 2.75 9.57
CA THR A 150 18.40 4.12 10.01
C THR A 150 17.75 5.10 9.02
N LEU A 151 16.94 6.02 9.54
CA LEU A 151 16.06 6.91 8.79
C LEU A 151 16.78 8.14 8.25
N ASN A 152 17.72 8.70 9.00
CA ASN A 152 18.37 9.98 8.69
C ASN A 152 19.75 10.17 9.36
N GLN A 153 20.40 11.29 9.04
CA GLN A 153 21.70 11.69 9.60
C GLN A 153 21.72 11.90 11.13
N TRP A 154 20.55 12.01 11.76
CA TRP A 154 20.39 12.11 13.21
C TRP A 154 20.33 10.75 13.90
N LEU A 155 20.45 9.67 13.10
CA LEU A 155 20.45 8.28 13.52
C LEU A 155 19.16 7.80 14.17
N ASP A 156 18.03 8.44 13.87
CA ASP A 156 16.71 7.86 14.13
C ASP A 156 16.60 6.53 13.39
N PHE A 157 15.96 5.54 13.99
CA PHE A 157 15.98 4.18 13.46
C PHE A 157 14.81 3.34 13.93
N TYR A 158 14.63 2.19 13.28
CA TYR A 158 13.71 1.16 13.71
C TYR A 158 14.25 -0.23 13.33
N PRO A 159 13.96 -1.28 14.13
CA PRO A 159 14.20 -2.64 13.68
C PRO A 159 13.22 -2.96 12.56
N GLY A 160 13.71 -3.37 11.40
CA GLY A 160 12.89 -3.66 10.23
C GLY A 160 13.35 -4.91 9.49
N TYR A 161 12.77 -5.09 8.32
CA TYR A 161 13.08 -6.20 7.43
C TYR A 161 13.42 -5.71 6.03
N MET A 162 14.25 -6.47 5.33
CA MET A 162 14.74 -6.11 4.01
C MET A 162 15.01 -7.36 3.16
N TYR A 163 14.68 -7.28 1.87
CA TYR A 163 15.26 -8.16 0.87
C TYR A 163 16.61 -7.61 0.40
N VAL A 164 17.61 -8.47 0.26
CA VAL A 164 18.94 -8.08 -0.22
C VAL A 164 19.48 -9.13 -1.17
N LEU A 165 20.31 -8.74 -2.14
CA LEU A 165 21.09 -9.71 -2.91
C LEU A 165 22.16 -10.35 -2.02
N ASP A 166 22.34 -11.66 -2.12
CA ASP A 166 23.30 -12.42 -1.30
C ASP A 166 24.72 -11.83 -1.34
N GLU A 167 25.14 -11.31 -2.50
CA GLU A 167 26.46 -10.68 -2.71
C GLU A 167 26.65 -9.35 -1.96
N ASN A 168 25.57 -8.71 -1.52
CA ASN A 168 25.59 -7.41 -0.84
C ASN A 168 25.27 -7.51 0.66
N LEU A 169 25.01 -8.72 1.16
CA LEU A 169 24.65 -8.95 2.56
C LEU A 169 25.72 -8.45 3.54
N ASP A 170 27.00 -8.73 3.27
CA ASP A 170 28.10 -8.27 4.12
C ASP A 170 28.20 -6.73 4.17
N LYS A 171 27.86 -6.07 3.06
CA LYS A 171 27.89 -4.61 2.96
C LYS A 171 26.75 -3.98 3.78
N VAL A 172 25.56 -4.56 3.73
CA VAL A 172 24.42 -4.16 4.57
C VAL A 172 24.76 -4.29 6.06
N ARG A 173 25.36 -5.42 6.47
CA ARG A 173 25.78 -5.63 7.87
C ARG A 173 26.88 -4.67 8.31
N ALA A 174 27.78 -4.30 7.40
CA ALA A 174 28.81 -3.30 7.68
C ALA A 174 28.21 -1.90 7.91
N GLU A 175 27.23 -1.49 7.09
CA GLU A 175 26.49 -0.24 7.30
C GLU A 175 25.72 -0.23 8.62
N GLU A 176 25.00 -1.30 8.92
CA GLU A 176 24.26 -1.47 10.19
C GLU A 176 25.19 -1.35 11.40
N THR A 177 26.35 -2.03 11.36
CA THR A 177 27.37 -1.96 12.42
C THR A 177 27.92 -0.53 12.58
N THR A 178 28.14 0.16 11.46
CA THR A 178 28.66 1.54 11.44
C THR A 178 27.64 2.51 12.05
N ASN A 179 26.37 2.39 11.68
CA ASN A 179 25.28 3.20 12.23
C ASN A 179 25.13 2.97 13.74
N LYS A 180 25.16 1.71 14.18
CA LYS A 180 25.11 1.37 15.60
C LYS A 180 26.27 1.98 16.39
N ALA A 181 27.50 1.85 15.88
CA ALA A 181 28.67 2.46 16.50
C ALA A 181 28.60 4.00 16.53
N ALA A 182 27.99 4.64 15.53
CA ALA A 182 27.79 6.08 15.50
C ALA A 182 26.74 6.55 16.52
N ARG A 183 25.75 5.70 16.86
CA ARG A 183 24.77 6.02 17.92
C ARG A 183 25.39 6.10 19.31
N ASP A 184 26.38 5.26 19.58
CA ASP A 184 27.07 5.21 20.87
C ASP A 184 28.10 6.34 21.07
N LYS A 185 28.49 7.04 20.00
CA LYS A 185 29.45 8.15 20.07
C LYS A 185 28.76 9.45 20.50
N GLU A 186 29.44 10.18 21.39
CA GLU A 186 29.08 11.56 21.71
C GLU A 186 29.37 12.49 20.52
N GLY A 187 28.50 13.48 20.32
CA GLY A 187 28.58 14.44 19.23
C GLY A 187 27.85 14.02 17.95
N PHE A 188 28.08 14.80 16.89
CA PHE A 188 27.50 14.58 15.57
C PHE A 188 28.36 13.60 14.77
N ASP A 189 27.79 12.43 14.48
CA ASP A 189 28.34 11.42 13.59
C ASP A 189 27.14 10.81 12.82
N PRO A 190 27.01 11.04 11.50
CA PRO A 190 25.90 10.51 10.71
C PRO A 190 26.04 9.01 10.41
N GLY A 191 27.12 8.35 10.88
CA GLY A 191 27.38 6.95 10.62
C GLY A 191 27.63 6.67 9.15
N ALA A 192 26.94 5.66 8.61
CA ALA A 192 26.98 5.33 7.18
C ALA A 192 25.92 6.10 6.37
N ILE A 193 25.20 7.07 6.97
CA ILE A 193 24.19 7.84 6.26
C ILE A 193 24.83 8.83 5.28
N ILE A 194 24.50 8.64 4.01
CA ILE A 194 24.85 9.55 2.91
C ILE A 194 23.54 10.17 2.40
N PRO A 195 23.42 11.50 2.35
CA PRO A 195 22.26 12.18 1.82
C PRO A 195 21.85 11.68 0.43
N GLY A 196 20.54 11.56 0.19
CA GLY A 196 20.03 11.12 -1.11
C GLY A 196 20.00 9.61 -1.34
N VAL A 197 20.24 8.77 -0.33
CA VAL A 197 20.42 7.30 -0.50
C VAL A 197 21.42 6.99 -1.62
N GLN A 198 22.49 7.77 -1.67
CA GLN A 198 23.52 7.65 -2.72
C GLN A 198 24.55 6.62 -2.30
N ALA A 199 24.71 5.58 -3.12
CA ALA A 199 25.69 4.51 -2.89
C ALA A 199 25.58 3.84 -1.50
N GLN A 200 24.37 3.72 -0.97
CA GLN A 200 24.08 3.00 0.27
C GLN A 200 23.52 1.60 0.01
N TRP A 201 23.70 0.69 0.96
CA TRP A 201 23.26 -0.70 0.86
C TRP A 201 21.94 -0.97 1.59
N ILE A 202 21.64 -0.25 2.69
CA ILE A 202 20.34 -0.31 3.36
C ILE A 202 19.31 0.51 2.57
N GLN A 203 18.63 -0.13 1.62
CA GLN A 203 17.61 0.44 0.73
C GLN A 203 16.70 -0.68 0.19
N PRO A 204 15.46 -0.39 -0.27
CA PRO A 204 14.59 -1.44 -0.81
C PRO A 204 15.19 -2.12 -2.04
N LEU A 205 15.03 -3.44 -2.15
CA LEU A 205 15.56 -4.22 -3.27
C LEU A 205 14.81 -3.89 -4.56
N THR A 206 15.55 -3.40 -5.55
CA THR A 206 15.05 -3.12 -6.90
C THR A 206 15.83 -3.95 -7.90
N ILE A 207 15.20 -4.97 -8.47
CA ILE A 207 15.78 -5.89 -9.46
C ILE A 207 15.04 -5.78 -10.79
N ARG A 208 15.67 -6.20 -11.89
CA ARG A 208 15.16 -5.91 -13.24
C ARG A 208 15.46 -7.03 -14.23
N ALA A 209 14.54 -7.32 -15.13
CA ALA A 209 14.83 -8.14 -16.29
C ALA A 209 14.09 -7.65 -17.53
N ASN A 210 14.53 -8.09 -18.70
CA ASN A 210 13.95 -7.63 -19.95
C ASN A 210 12.77 -8.49 -20.37
N GLN A 211 11.90 -7.93 -21.19
CA GLN A 211 10.92 -8.69 -21.96
C GLN A 211 11.60 -9.82 -22.75
N GLY A 212 11.15 -11.05 -22.55
CA GLY A 212 11.71 -12.26 -23.15
C GLY A 212 12.75 -12.98 -22.30
N ASP A 213 13.17 -12.42 -21.17
CA ASP A 213 14.07 -13.08 -20.22
C ASP A 213 13.33 -14.10 -19.35
N CYS A 214 14.05 -15.14 -18.96
CA CYS A 214 13.67 -16.05 -17.89
C CYS A 214 14.31 -15.57 -16.59
N VAL A 215 13.49 -15.22 -15.61
CA VAL A 215 13.97 -14.84 -14.28
C VAL A 215 13.97 -16.07 -13.39
N LYS A 216 15.07 -16.31 -12.67
CA LYS A 216 15.18 -17.32 -11.62
C LYS A 216 15.55 -16.66 -10.31
N ILE A 217 14.71 -16.82 -9.30
CA ILE A 217 14.90 -16.21 -7.98
C ILE A 217 15.10 -17.33 -6.96
N LYS A 218 16.25 -17.36 -6.32
CA LYS A 218 16.48 -18.17 -5.13
C LYS A 218 16.27 -17.29 -3.91
N LEU A 219 15.20 -17.52 -3.17
CA LEU A 219 14.92 -16.83 -1.91
C LEU A 219 15.49 -17.65 -0.76
N SER A 220 16.31 -17.03 0.09
CA SER A 220 16.83 -17.62 1.33
C SER A 220 16.29 -16.87 2.54
N ASN A 221 15.65 -17.58 3.47
CA ASN A 221 15.16 -16.97 4.70
C ASN A 221 16.26 -16.97 5.76
N LYS A 222 16.73 -15.77 6.15
CA LYS A 222 17.73 -15.55 7.20
C LYS A 222 17.17 -14.68 8.33
N LEU A 223 15.85 -14.66 8.51
CA LEU A 223 15.21 -13.93 9.59
C LEU A 223 15.50 -14.58 10.95
N GLU A 224 15.98 -13.78 11.89
CA GLU A 224 16.32 -14.26 13.23
C GLU A 224 15.08 -14.68 14.05
N GLY A 225 13.95 -13.99 13.88
CA GLY A 225 12.70 -14.20 14.64
C GLY A 225 11.94 -15.49 14.28
N GLY A 226 12.38 -16.21 13.24
CA GLY A 226 11.77 -17.47 12.81
C GLY A 226 10.45 -17.30 12.05
N GLU A 227 10.14 -16.09 11.64
CA GLU A 227 9.04 -15.78 10.74
C GLU A 227 9.28 -16.46 9.39
N GLU A 228 8.21 -16.98 8.81
CA GLU A 228 8.22 -17.49 7.44
C GLU A 228 8.12 -16.34 6.46
N VAL A 229 8.79 -16.46 5.31
CA VAL A 229 8.83 -15.41 4.28
C VAL A 229 8.49 -16.00 2.93
N SER A 230 7.80 -15.23 2.11
CA SER A 230 7.63 -15.48 0.69
C SER A 230 8.11 -14.27 -0.11
N LEU A 231 8.17 -14.37 -1.42
CA LEU A 231 8.40 -13.24 -2.32
C LEU A 231 7.39 -13.38 -3.44
N HIS A 232 6.49 -12.41 -3.57
CA HIS A 232 5.49 -12.40 -4.64
C HIS A 232 5.58 -11.12 -5.45
N ILE A 233 5.82 -11.26 -6.75
CA ILE A 233 5.85 -10.13 -7.70
C ILE A 233 4.44 -9.91 -8.25
N HIS A 234 3.90 -8.72 -8.02
CA HIS A 234 2.57 -8.34 -8.49
C HIS A 234 2.48 -8.40 -10.02
N GLY A 235 1.37 -8.99 -10.51
CA GLY A 235 1.14 -9.16 -11.95
C GLY A 235 2.14 -10.09 -12.66
N SER A 236 2.89 -10.90 -11.90
CA SER A 236 3.74 -11.95 -12.46
C SER A 236 3.01 -13.29 -12.57
N SER A 237 3.47 -14.14 -13.48
CA SER A 237 3.06 -15.55 -13.58
C SER A 237 4.12 -16.46 -13.00
N MET A 238 4.68 -16.09 -11.85
CA MET A 238 5.79 -16.80 -11.21
C MET A 238 5.35 -18.20 -10.75
N VAL A 239 6.26 -19.16 -10.86
CA VAL A 239 6.03 -20.57 -10.48
C VAL A 239 7.17 -21.07 -9.59
N VAL A 240 6.89 -22.09 -8.77
CA VAL A 240 7.91 -22.82 -8.03
C VAL A 240 8.69 -23.69 -9.02
N SER A 241 10.01 -23.54 -9.08
CA SER A 241 10.85 -24.16 -10.12
C SER A 241 10.76 -25.69 -10.13
N ALA A 242 10.73 -26.31 -8.94
CA ALA A 242 10.70 -27.77 -8.79
C ALA A 242 9.38 -28.40 -9.25
N THR A 243 8.25 -27.80 -8.88
CA THR A 243 6.92 -28.38 -9.14
C THR A 243 6.27 -27.81 -10.39
N GLY A 244 6.62 -26.59 -10.79
CA GLY A 244 5.93 -25.84 -11.84
C GLY A 244 4.55 -25.33 -11.43
N ALA A 245 4.16 -25.50 -10.17
CA ALA A 245 2.94 -24.93 -9.63
C ALA A 245 3.11 -23.43 -9.44
N ALA A 246 2.00 -22.68 -9.52
CA ALA A 246 2.04 -21.23 -9.39
C ALA A 246 2.53 -20.81 -8.00
N ALA A 247 3.29 -19.72 -7.97
CA ALA A 247 3.81 -19.15 -6.74
C ALA A 247 2.78 -18.20 -6.10
N THR A 248 1.63 -18.77 -5.71
CA THR A 248 0.50 -18.07 -5.09
C THR A 248 0.45 -18.28 -3.58
N THR A 249 -0.34 -17.47 -2.89
CA THR A 249 -0.57 -17.54 -1.44
C THR A 249 -1.19 -18.85 -0.97
N THR A 250 -1.88 -19.57 -1.86
CA THR A 250 -2.51 -20.87 -1.57
C THR A 250 -1.55 -22.04 -1.70
N ASN A 251 -0.36 -21.83 -2.28
CA ASN A 251 0.65 -22.86 -2.44
C ASN A 251 1.70 -22.77 -1.32
N SER A 252 1.72 -23.76 -0.43
CA SER A 252 2.68 -23.81 0.69
C SER A 252 4.14 -23.89 0.25
N ASP A 253 4.43 -24.37 -0.96
CA ASP A 253 5.80 -24.44 -1.49
C ASP A 253 6.38 -23.04 -1.80
N THR A 254 5.56 -22.00 -1.71
CA THR A 254 5.97 -20.59 -1.85
C THR A 254 6.49 -19.97 -0.58
N ILE A 255 6.28 -20.66 0.55
CA ILE A 255 6.65 -20.18 1.87
C ILE A 255 8.01 -20.78 2.24
N VAL A 256 8.96 -19.91 2.54
CA VAL A 256 10.32 -20.29 2.93
C VAL A 256 10.44 -20.18 4.44
N ALA A 257 10.49 -21.34 5.10
CA ALA A 257 10.76 -21.43 6.53
C ALA A 257 12.18 -20.93 6.87
N LYS A 258 12.41 -20.62 8.15
CA LYS A 258 13.70 -20.16 8.67
C LYS A 258 14.86 -21.06 8.23
N ASP A 259 15.96 -20.45 7.78
CA ASP A 259 17.20 -21.12 7.35
C ASP A 259 17.01 -22.08 6.16
N LYS A 260 15.92 -21.94 5.41
CA LYS A 260 15.64 -22.65 4.16
C LYS A 260 15.71 -21.72 2.96
N SER A 261 15.66 -22.32 1.78
CA SER A 261 15.58 -21.60 0.52
C SER A 261 14.51 -22.18 -0.39
N GLY A 262 13.85 -21.32 -1.16
CA GLY A 262 12.91 -21.66 -2.24
C GLY A 262 13.41 -21.15 -3.58
N ASP A 263 13.18 -21.93 -4.64
CA ASP A 263 13.57 -21.58 -6.01
C ASP A 263 12.32 -21.28 -6.85
N TYR A 264 12.24 -20.06 -7.38
CA TYR A 264 11.13 -19.57 -8.20
C TYR A 264 11.61 -19.21 -9.59
N GLU A 265 10.73 -19.36 -10.57
CA GLU A 265 10.99 -18.94 -11.94
C GLU A 265 9.82 -18.16 -12.51
N TRP A 266 10.13 -17.18 -13.34
CA TRP A 266 9.15 -16.40 -14.08
C TRP A 266 9.67 -16.11 -15.48
N TYR A 267 8.99 -16.66 -16.48
CA TYR A 267 9.20 -16.26 -17.86
C TYR A 267 8.47 -14.96 -18.18
N ILE A 268 9.22 -13.92 -18.50
CA ILE A 268 8.67 -12.64 -18.93
C ILE A 268 8.35 -12.76 -20.41
N HIS A 269 7.08 -12.91 -20.75
CA HIS A 269 6.67 -12.93 -22.15
C HIS A 269 7.10 -11.63 -22.88
N PRO A 270 7.45 -11.71 -24.18
CA PRO A 270 7.83 -10.52 -24.95
C PRO A 270 6.75 -9.44 -25.06
N ASN A 271 5.48 -9.78 -24.78
CA ASN A 271 4.35 -8.85 -24.74
C ASN A 271 4.01 -8.37 -23.32
N THR A 272 4.75 -8.81 -22.29
CA THR A 272 4.56 -8.33 -20.92
C THR A 272 4.80 -6.83 -20.89
N GLN A 273 3.88 -6.08 -20.30
CA GLN A 273 3.99 -4.63 -20.19
C GLN A 273 5.29 -4.22 -19.46
N GLU A 274 6.05 -3.32 -20.07
CA GLU A 274 7.17 -2.61 -19.42
C GLU A 274 6.63 -1.88 -18.18
N GLY A 275 7.36 -1.94 -17.07
CA GLY A 275 6.95 -1.22 -15.88
C GLY A 275 7.50 -1.76 -14.57
N VAL A 276 7.43 -0.94 -13.53
CA VAL A 276 7.66 -1.40 -12.15
C VAL A 276 6.51 -2.28 -11.68
N ARG A 277 6.85 -3.30 -10.90
CA ARG A 277 5.92 -4.13 -10.12
C ARG A 277 6.44 -4.20 -8.71
N GLN A 278 5.57 -3.97 -7.73
CA GLN A 278 5.95 -4.26 -6.36
C GLN A 278 6.14 -5.76 -6.17
N PHE A 279 7.03 -6.13 -5.25
CA PHE A 279 6.95 -7.43 -4.62
C PHE A 279 7.06 -7.30 -3.10
N HIS A 280 6.40 -8.22 -2.40
CA HIS A 280 6.47 -8.33 -0.95
C HIS A 280 6.19 -9.77 -0.52
N THR A 281 6.28 -10.03 0.77
CA THR A 281 5.92 -11.32 1.37
C THR A 281 4.41 -11.39 1.57
N PHE A 282 3.80 -12.54 1.32
CA PHE A 282 2.43 -12.82 1.79
C PHE A 282 2.38 -13.64 3.07
N SER A 283 3.54 -14.17 3.49
CA SER A 283 3.69 -14.87 4.76
C SER A 283 3.83 -13.82 5.86
N ASN A 284 2.88 -13.79 6.80
CA ASN A 284 2.78 -12.73 7.82
C ASN A 284 2.85 -11.32 7.19
N ASP A 285 2.16 -11.15 6.05
CA ASP A 285 2.29 -10.01 5.14
C ASP A 285 2.29 -8.67 5.85
N ARG A 286 1.19 -8.37 6.54
CA ARG A 286 0.99 -7.06 7.16
C ARG A 286 2.15 -6.68 8.08
N GLU A 287 2.57 -7.58 8.97
CA GLU A 287 3.61 -7.31 9.97
C GLU A 287 5.00 -7.15 9.35
N LEU A 288 5.33 -7.95 8.33
CA LEU A 288 6.65 -7.88 7.70
C LEU A 288 6.74 -6.72 6.71
N THR A 289 5.70 -6.51 5.89
CA THR A 289 5.67 -5.50 4.82
C THR A 289 5.71 -4.08 5.41
N VAL A 290 4.90 -3.76 6.42
CA VAL A 290 4.93 -2.43 7.08
C VAL A 290 6.25 -2.12 7.77
N MET A 291 7.01 -3.15 8.12
CA MET A 291 8.32 -3.04 8.74
C MET A 291 9.47 -3.07 7.71
N GLY A 292 9.15 -3.05 6.41
CA GLY A 292 10.12 -2.88 5.33
C GLY A 292 10.25 -4.05 4.36
N MET A 293 9.57 -5.19 4.55
CA MET A 293 9.71 -6.38 3.70
C MET A 293 9.01 -6.24 2.33
N PHE A 294 9.47 -5.26 1.55
CA PHE A 294 9.02 -4.98 0.20
C PHE A 294 10.21 -4.67 -0.71
N GLY A 295 9.95 -4.74 -2.01
CA GLY A 295 10.87 -4.34 -3.06
C GLY A 295 10.12 -4.20 -4.38
N SER A 296 10.85 -4.08 -5.48
CA SER A 296 10.23 -3.99 -6.80
C SER A 296 11.02 -4.72 -7.88
N PHE A 297 10.26 -5.23 -8.82
CA PHE A 297 10.74 -5.86 -10.03
C PHE A 297 10.39 -4.96 -11.21
N VAL A 298 11.39 -4.50 -11.95
CA VAL A 298 11.16 -3.70 -13.16
C VAL A 298 11.27 -4.59 -14.39
N VAL A 299 10.22 -4.61 -15.20
CA VAL A 299 10.25 -5.22 -16.54
C VAL A 299 10.71 -4.16 -17.53
N GLU A 300 11.88 -4.37 -18.11
CA GLU A 300 12.49 -3.46 -19.07
C GLU A 300 12.27 -3.90 -20.52
N PRO A 301 12.41 -2.99 -21.50
CA PRO A 301 12.34 -3.35 -22.91
C PRO A 301 13.34 -4.43 -23.30
N ARG A 302 12.98 -5.25 -24.29
CA ARG A 302 13.83 -6.33 -24.78
C ARG A 302 15.21 -5.84 -25.23
N GLY A 303 16.26 -6.45 -24.70
CA GLY A 303 17.64 -6.14 -25.08
C GLY A 303 18.25 -4.97 -24.32
N SER A 304 17.56 -4.45 -23.30
CA SER A 304 18.09 -3.37 -22.47
C SER A 304 19.30 -3.83 -21.64
N SER A 305 20.23 -2.91 -21.41
CA SER A 305 21.35 -3.08 -20.48
C SER A 305 21.30 -1.99 -19.40
N TYR A 306 21.76 -2.34 -18.20
CA TYR A 306 21.58 -1.51 -17.01
C TYR A 306 22.93 -1.09 -16.48
N TRP A 307 23.07 0.19 -16.15
CA TRP A 307 24.34 0.79 -15.77
C TRP A 307 24.19 1.62 -14.50
N GLU A 308 25.20 1.55 -13.63
CA GLU A 308 25.24 2.33 -12.40
C GLU A 308 25.20 3.82 -12.72
N ALA A 309 24.22 4.52 -12.16
CA ALA A 309 24.01 5.93 -12.42
C ALA A 309 25.01 6.84 -11.68
N LEU A 310 25.65 6.31 -10.64
CA LEU A 310 26.60 7.01 -9.78
C LEU A 310 27.95 6.29 -9.83
N GLY A 311 29.04 7.07 -9.87
CA GLY A 311 30.41 6.54 -9.86
C GLY A 311 31.40 7.55 -10.41
N SER A 312 32.68 7.40 -10.03
CA SER A 312 33.79 8.12 -10.63
C SER A 312 34.54 7.18 -11.57
N GLY A 313 34.34 7.33 -12.88
CA GLY A 313 34.99 6.51 -13.90
C GLY A 313 34.02 5.99 -14.95
N ASP A 314 34.44 4.95 -15.67
CA ASP A 314 33.60 4.29 -16.67
C ASP A 314 32.37 3.66 -16.00
N ALA A 315 31.23 3.75 -16.67
CA ALA A 315 29.98 3.19 -16.17
C ALA A 315 30.12 1.66 -16.01
N THR A 316 29.70 1.13 -14.86
CA THR A 316 29.69 -0.30 -14.56
C THR A 316 28.28 -0.88 -14.70
N PRO A 317 28.13 -2.16 -15.05
CA PRO A 317 26.81 -2.80 -15.08
C PRO A 317 26.13 -2.77 -13.71
N ALA A 318 24.83 -2.45 -13.67
CA ALA A 318 24.03 -2.45 -12.45
C ALA A 318 23.26 -3.77 -12.29
N ALA A 319 23.44 -4.43 -11.15
CA ALA A 319 22.70 -5.66 -10.81
C ALA A 319 21.34 -5.36 -10.15
N SER A 320 21.29 -4.32 -9.32
CA SER A 320 20.11 -3.84 -8.58
C SER A 320 20.30 -2.38 -8.16
N GLY A 321 19.24 -1.71 -7.74
CA GLY A 321 19.32 -0.36 -7.13
C GLY A 321 18.15 0.51 -7.56
N TRP A 322 17.79 1.55 -6.81
CA TRP A 322 16.65 2.39 -7.14
C TRP A 322 16.93 3.42 -8.25
N GLN A 323 18.20 3.76 -8.50
CA GLN A 323 18.62 4.68 -9.55
C GLN A 323 19.55 3.99 -10.54
N VAL A 324 19.16 3.94 -11.81
CA VAL A 324 19.93 3.23 -12.86
C VAL A 324 19.83 3.97 -14.19
N MET A 325 20.86 3.87 -15.03
CA MET A 325 20.79 4.27 -16.44
C MET A 325 20.42 3.05 -17.30
N ILE A 326 19.33 3.17 -18.05
CA ILE A 326 18.83 2.11 -18.93
C ILE A 326 19.23 2.44 -20.36
N LYS A 327 20.05 1.56 -20.93
CA LYS A 327 20.34 1.56 -22.35
C LYS A 327 19.34 0.65 -23.05
N ASN A 328 18.29 1.24 -23.62
CA ASN A 328 17.07 0.57 -24.08
C ASN A 328 17.31 -0.29 -25.33
N GLY A 329 18.31 0.06 -26.14
CA GLY A 329 18.71 -0.70 -27.34
C GLY A 329 17.76 -0.59 -28.53
N THR A 330 16.45 -0.37 -28.29
CA THR A 330 15.42 -0.16 -29.33
C THR A 330 14.80 1.24 -29.29
N GLY A 331 14.87 1.92 -28.15
CA GLY A 331 14.38 3.28 -27.95
C GLY A 331 15.45 4.22 -27.37
N PRO A 332 15.06 5.44 -26.95
CA PRO A 332 15.97 6.34 -26.27
C PRO A 332 16.46 5.73 -24.95
N ASP A 333 17.74 5.93 -24.66
CA ASP A 333 18.34 5.63 -23.36
C ASP A 333 17.79 6.61 -22.33
N PHE A 334 17.59 6.15 -21.09
CA PHE A 334 16.92 6.95 -20.08
C PHE A 334 17.44 6.70 -18.67
N ARG A 335 17.22 7.69 -17.80
CA ARG A 335 17.43 7.56 -16.37
C ARG A 335 16.17 7.04 -15.70
N GLU A 336 16.36 6.08 -14.82
CA GLU A 336 15.31 5.51 -14.02
C GLU A 336 15.49 5.86 -12.55
N PHE A 337 14.37 6.21 -11.91
CA PHE A 337 14.28 6.43 -10.48
C PHE A 337 13.10 5.65 -9.92
N VAL A 338 13.35 4.69 -9.05
CA VAL A 338 12.32 3.94 -8.33
C VAL A 338 12.14 4.52 -6.94
N LEU A 339 10.93 4.98 -6.64
CA LEU A 339 10.58 5.63 -5.38
C LEU A 339 9.53 4.80 -4.65
N TYR A 340 9.90 4.31 -3.48
CA TYR A 340 9.03 3.57 -2.58
C TYR A 340 8.49 4.52 -1.53
N TYR A 341 7.20 4.85 -1.63
CA TYR A 341 6.49 5.52 -0.56
C TYR A 341 5.96 4.47 0.40
N HIS A 342 6.24 4.61 1.69
CA HIS A 342 5.77 3.66 2.68
C HIS A 342 5.62 4.30 4.06
N GLU A 343 4.80 3.67 4.89
CA GLU A 343 4.77 3.92 6.32
C GLU A 343 5.82 3.05 7.04
N VAL A 344 6.25 3.49 8.20
CA VAL A 344 7.13 2.72 9.09
C VAL A 344 6.29 2.14 10.22
N GLY A 345 6.00 0.85 10.11
CA GLY A 345 5.11 0.15 11.02
C GLY A 345 3.64 0.57 10.88
N ASP A 346 2.79 -0.04 11.70
CA ASP A 346 1.37 0.32 11.80
C ASP A 346 1.17 1.68 12.48
N GLU A 347 -0.09 2.12 12.59
CA GLU A 347 -0.43 3.42 13.18
C GLU A 347 0.08 3.64 14.62
N ALA A 348 0.26 2.57 15.39
CA ALA A 348 0.75 2.63 16.77
C ALA A 348 2.29 2.60 16.85
N PHE A 349 2.95 2.14 15.79
CA PHE A 349 4.40 2.03 15.73
C PHE A 349 5.05 3.42 15.71
N ARG A 350 6.10 3.57 16.53
CA ARG A 350 6.90 4.79 16.59
C ARG A 350 8.37 4.42 16.42
N PRO A 351 9.08 5.02 15.45
CA PRO A 351 10.52 4.87 15.35
C PRO A 351 11.22 5.37 16.62
N LEU A 352 12.48 5.01 16.76
CA LEU A 352 13.32 5.37 17.89
C LEU A 352 14.29 6.50 17.48
N ASN A 353 14.62 7.38 18.42
CA ASN A 353 15.71 8.33 18.23
C ASN A 353 17.08 7.66 18.44
N LYS A 354 18.18 8.41 18.24
CA LYS A 354 19.57 7.96 18.51
C LYS A 354 19.77 7.28 19.87
N LYS A 355 19.00 7.65 20.91
CA LYS A 355 19.10 7.13 22.29
C LYS A 355 18.22 5.90 22.54
N GLY A 356 17.39 5.50 21.58
CA GLY A 356 16.44 4.40 21.73
C GLY A 356 15.10 4.79 22.35
N ASP A 357 14.82 6.09 22.53
CA ASP A 357 13.51 6.56 22.98
C ASP A 357 12.56 6.69 21.78
N PHE A 358 11.27 6.43 22.00
CA PHE A 358 10.26 6.62 20.96
C PHE A 358 10.18 8.08 20.51
N LEU A 359 10.15 8.29 19.20
CA LEU A 359 9.75 9.57 18.62
C LEU A 359 8.34 9.96 19.09
N PRO A 360 8.05 11.27 19.23
CA PRO A 360 6.71 11.71 19.64
C PRO A 360 5.67 11.36 18.57
N GLN A 361 4.42 11.14 18.98
CA GLN A 361 3.32 10.88 18.03
C GLN A 361 2.97 12.12 17.20
N ARG A 362 3.20 13.30 17.76
CA ARG A 362 2.97 14.60 17.13
C ARG A 362 4.16 15.48 17.42
N ASP A 363 4.73 16.05 16.38
CA ASP A 363 5.89 16.92 16.47
C ASP A 363 5.53 18.17 17.31
N PRO A 364 6.29 18.49 18.37
CA PRO A 364 5.98 19.62 19.25
C PRO A 364 6.21 20.98 18.59
N LEU A 365 6.96 21.06 17.49
CA LEU A 365 7.29 22.28 16.77
C LEU A 365 6.42 22.45 15.53
N THR A 366 6.36 21.43 14.67
CA THR A 366 5.67 21.52 13.38
C THR A 366 4.25 21.01 13.39
N ASP A 367 3.82 20.39 14.50
CA ASP A 367 2.54 19.72 14.61
C ASP A 367 2.38 18.48 13.70
N ALA A 368 3.43 18.11 12.98
CA ALA A 368 3.45 16.97 12.07
C ALA A 368 3.09 15.68 12.79
N TYR A 369 2.19 14.90 12.18
CA TYR A 369 1.76 13.63 12.71
C TYR A 369 2.75 12.53 12.37
N ARG A 370 3.15 11.74 13.38
CA ARG A 370 4.12 10.64 13.31
C ARG A 370 5.41 11.03 12.56
N PRO A 371 6.19 12.00 13.09
CA PRO A 371 7.49 12.34 12.51
C PRO A 371 8.39 11.08 12.45
N GLY A 372 8.99 10.82 11.27
CA GLY A 372 9.76 9.60 11.02
C GLY A 372 8.93 8.37 10.62
N GLY A 373 7.59 8.43 10.73
CA GLY A 373 6.67 7.32 10.43
C GLY A 373 6.29 7.18 8.96
N ARG A 374 6.70 8.13 8.11
CA ARG A 374 6.46 8.11 6.65
C ARG A 374 7.81 8.27 5.96
N ALA A 375 8.14 7.35 5.08
CA ALA A 375 9.46 7.27 4.51
C ALA A 375 9.43 7.06 2.99
N ILE A 376 10.52 7.50 2.36
CA ILE A 376 10.82 7.25 0.96
C ILE A 376 12.12 6.44 0.90
N ASN A 377 12.07 5.26 0.29
CA ASN A 377 13.19 4.33 0.20
C ASN A 377 13.89 4.07 1.56
N TYR A 378 13.11 3.79 2.61
CA TYR A 378 13.59 3.58 3.99
C TYR A 378 14.20 4.82 4.68
N ARG A 379 13.98 6.02 4.17
CA ARG A 379 14.48 7.26 4.77
C ARG A 379 13.38 8.26 5.04
N SER A 380 13.53 9.02 6.12
CA SER A 380 12.61 10.09 6.51
C SER A 380 13.38 11.21 7.17
N GLU A 381 13.08 12.46 6.80
CA GLU A 381 13.69 13.66 7.37
C GLU A 381 12.62 14.55 8.03
N PRO A 382 12.26 14.31 9.31
CA PRO A 382 11.30 15.16 10.00
C PRO A 382 11.94 16.50 10.38
N PHE A 383 11.33 17.62 9.98
CA PHE A 383 11.91 18.95 10.19
C PHE A 383 11.95 19.39 11.65
N GLY A 384 10.87 19.18 12.41
CA GLY A 384 10.74 19.74 13.75
C GLY A 384 11.66 19.04 14.75
N ILE A 385 11.39 17.75 15.02
CA ILE A 385 12.12 16.97 16.04
C ILE A 385 13.63 16.83 15.81
N ASN A 386 14.11 17.05 14.58
CA ASN A 386 15.53 16.94 14.25
C ASN A 386 16.13 18.30 13.92
N ASN A 387 15.94 18.80 12.69
CA ASN A 387 16.60 19.99 12.18
C ASN A 387 16.30 21.24 13.04
N MET A 388 15.03 21.58 13.23
CA MET A 388 14.64 22.77 13.99
C MET A 388 14.88 22.61 15.49
N HIS A 389 14.79 21.40 16.03
CA HIS A 389 15.17 21.13 17.41
C HIS A 389 16.64 21.47 17.66
N VAL A 390 17.54 21.13 16.73
CA VAL A 390 18.96 21.52 16.81
C VAL A 390 19.10 23.04 16.82
N GLN A 391 18.37 23.79 15.99
CA GLN A 391 18.39 25.27 16.07
C GLN A 391 17.93 25.78 17.43
N HIS A 392 16.86 25.21 17.99
CA HIS A 392 16.38 25.58 19.31
C HIS A 392 17.45 25.36 20.39
N GLU A 393 18.12 24.20 20.38
CA GLU A 393 19.17 23.88 21.35
C GLU A 393 20.38 24.83 21.25
N TYR A 394 20.81 25.18 20.04
CA TYR A 394 22.01 26.00 19.82
C TYR A 394 21.75 27.51 19.92
N PHE A 395 20.60 27.98 19.44
CA PHE A 395 20.31 29.41 19.28
C PHE A 395 19.14 29.91 20.14
N GLY A 396 18.35 29.02 20.74
CA GLY A 396 17.18 29.36 21.55
C GLY A 396 15.95 29.81 20.74
N PHE A 397 15.96 29.60 19.42
CA PHE A 397 14.81 29.81 18.53
C PHE A 397 14.88 28.90 17.31
N GLU A 398 13.73 28.65 16.71
CA GLU A 398 13.53 27.90 15.48
C GLU A 398 13.21 28.85 14.32
N ASP A 399 13.95 28.75 13.22
CA ASP A 399 13.65 29.49 11.99
C ASP A 399 13.05 28.54 10.95
N GLU A 400 11.71 28.50 10.91
CA GLU A 400 10.96 27.69 9.95
C GLU A 400 11.33 28.01 8.49
N SER A 401 11.77 29.24 8.19
CA SER A 401 12.16 29.61 6.83
C SER A 401 13.40 28.85 6.34
N MET A 402 14.17 28.28 7.26
CA MET A 402 15.35 27.47 6.98
C MET A 402 15.06 25.97 6.90
N GLY A 403 13.82 25.52 7.08
CA GLY A 403 13.47 24.08 7.16
C GLY A 403 13.98 23.23 6.00
N TYR A 404 14.02 23.79 4.78
CA TYR A 404 14.52 23.14 3.56
C TYR A 404 15.97 23.54 3.18
N SER A 405 16.69 24.24 4.06
CA SER A 405 18.01 24.78 3.74
C SER A 405 19.12 23.73 3.89
N SER A 406 19.67 23.27 2.76
CA SER A 406 20.90 22.46 2.76
C SER A 406 22.10 23.18 3.35
N TYR A 407 22.14 24.51 3.35
CA TYR A 407 23.21 25.28 4.00
C TYR A 407 23.16 25.18 5.53
N THR A 408 21.96 24.99 6.07
CA THR A 408 21.72 24.99 7.51
C THR A 408 21.76 23.57 8.08
N PHE A 409 21.16 22.63 7.36
CA PHE A 409 20.95 21.27 7.86
C PHE A 409 21.65 20.19 7.04
N GLY A 410 22.32 20.56 5.93
CA GLY A 410 22.82 19.60 4.96
C GLY A 410 21.72 19.09 4.03
N ASP A 411 22.11 18.33 3.02
CA ASP A 411 21.17 17.69 2.10
C ASP A 411 20.34 16.62 2.84
N PRO A 412 19.07 16.43 2.47
CA PRO A 412 18.16 15.52 3.16
C PRO A 412 18.59 14.05 2.98
N SER A 413 18.32 13.24 4.00
CA SER A 413 18.59 11.79 3.96
C SER A 413 17.73 11.03 2.94
N PRO A 414 16.44 11.36 2.73
CA PRO A 414 15.62 10.83 1.63
C PRO A 414 16.26 10.96 0.26
N THR A 415 15.79 10.11 -0.64
CA THR A 415 16.31 9.90 -1.99
C THR A 415 16.45 11.20 -2.81
N ILE A 416 17.57 11.39 -3.52
CA ILE A 416 17.81 12.55 -4.40
C ILE A 416 18.04 12.06 -5.84
N PRO A 417 16.99 11.99 -6.69
CA PRO A 417 17.10 11.67 -8.11
C PRO A 417 17.95 12.69 -8.87
N ARG A 418 19.06 12.23 -9.48
CA ARG A 418 19.96 13.10 -10.26
C ARG A 418 19.93 12.78 -11.74
N SER A 419 19.76 13.83 -12.55
CA SER A 419 19.73 13.77 -14.01
C SER A 419 20.31 15.03 -14.64
N TYR A 420 20.79 14.94 -15.87
CA TYR A 420 21.14 16.14 -16.64
C TYR A 420 19.91 16.71 -17.32
N ILE A 421 19.95 18.02 -17.60
CA ILE A 421 18.92 18.70 -18.38
C ILE A 421 18.78 18.04 -19.75
N GLY A 422 17.55 17.71 -20.12
CA GLY A 422 17.21 17.06 -21.37
C GLY A 422 17.37 15.54 -21.37
N ASP A 423 17.86 14.95 -20.29
CA ASP A 423 17.91 13.50 -20.15
C ASP A 423 16.47 12.94 -20.15
N PRO A 424 16.17 11.95 -21.01
CA PRO A 424 14.93 11.19 -20.86
C PRO A 424 14.91 10.51 -19.48
N ALA A 425 13.81 10.68 -18.74
CA ALA A 425 13.72 10.21 -17.35
C ALA A 425 12.35 9.60 -17.04
N LYS A 426 12.36 8.42 -16.41
CA LYS A 426 11.17 7.74 -15.89
C LYS A 426 11.25 7.64 -14.37
N PHE A 427 10.19 8.07 -13.70
CA PHE A 427 9.99 7.86 -12.27
C PHE A 427 9.06 6.67 -12.10
N ARG A 428 9.42 5.72 -11.26
CA ARG A 428 8.63 4.53 -10.98
C ARG A 428 8.20 4.59 -9.53
N LEU A 429 6.92 4.84 -9.32
CA LEU A 429 6.33 4.97 -8.01
C LEU A 429 5.87 3.60 -7.52
N VAL A 430 6.21 3.27 -6.28
CA VAL A 430 5.83 2.03 -5.63
C VAL A 430 5.28 2.37 -4.25
N HIS A 431 4.12 1.82 -3.90
CA HIS A 431 3.63 1.87 -2.53
C HIS A 431 4.18 0.68 -1.75
N GLY A 432 5.20 0.89 -0.92
CA GLY A 432 5.82 -0.14 -0.08
C GLY A 432 5.10 -0.40 1.24
N GLY A 433 4.07 0.38 1.57
CA GLY A 433 3.36 0.31 2.84
C GLY A 433 2.04 -0.46 2.78
N SER A 434 1.13 -0.19 3.72
CA SER A 434 -0.16 -0.91 3.78
C SER A 434 -1.38 -0.07 4.13
N GLU A 435 -1.22 1.20 4.52
CA GLU A 435 -2.31 1.92 5.21
C GLU A 435 -2.79 3.19 4.50
N VAL A 436 -1.89 4.10 4.13
CA VAL A 436 -2.30 5.42 3.63
C VAL A 436 -2.01 5.59 2.14
N PHE A 437 -2.78 6.42 1.46
CA PHE A 437 -2.43 6.84 0.11
C PHE A 437 -1.28 7.83 0.18
N HIS A 438 -0.36 7.77 -0.77
CA HIS A 438 0.75 8.72 -0.93
C HIS A 438 0.58 9.54 -2.20
N SER A 439 0.89 10.84 -2.13
CA SER A 439 0.72 11.76 -3.26
C SER A 439 2.07 12.28 -3.72
N HIS A 440 2.65 11.66 -4.76
CA HIS A 440 3.90 12.08 -5.37
C HIS A 440 3.72 13.42 -6.09
N HIS A 441 4.46 14.44 -5.64
CA HIS A 441 4.49 15.76 -6.25
C HIS A 441 5.93 16.29 -6.30
N PRO A 442 6.62 16.24 -7.46
CA PRO A 442 7.85 16.94 -7.70
C PRO A 442 7.58 18.38 -8.15
N HIS A 443 8.23 19.36 -7.53
CA HIS A 443 8.17 20.76 -7.92
C HIS A 443 9.09 21.04 -9.12
N GLY A 444 8.87 22.17 -9.80
CA GLY A 444 9.76 22.66 -10.87
C GLY A 444 9.98 21.73 -12.08
N GLY A 445 11.25 21.54 -12.48
CA GLY A 445 11.67 21.07 -13.81
C GLY A 445 11.30 19.63 -14.21
N THR A 446 10.39 18.95 -13.50
CA THR A 446 9.84 17.62 -13.88
C THR A 446 8.36 17.48 -13.47
N ILE A 447 7.62 18.59 -13.34
CA ILE A 447 6.26 18.60 -12.74
C ILE A 447 5.16 17.93 -13.59
N ARG A 448 5.41 17.38 -14.78
CA ARG A 448 4.29 16.96 -15.65
C ARG A 448 4.54 15.63 -16.31
N TRP A 449 3.51 14.80 -16.31
CA TRP A 449 3.44 13.54 -17.04
C TRP A 449 2.01 13.29 -17.52
N PRO A 450 1.80 12.41 -18.52
CA PRO A 450 0.49 11.87 -18.82
C PRO A 450 -0.04 11.04 -17.65
N ARG A 451 -1.31 11.21 -17.27
CA ARG A 451 -1.98 10.33 -16.30
C ARG A 451 -1.96 8.86 -16.76
N SER A 452 -2.00 8.63 -18.07
CA SER A 452 -1.93 7.30 -18.66
C SER A 452 -0.79 7.27 -19.69
N PRO A 453 0.43 6.85 -19.31
CA PRO A 453 1.60 6.87 -20.20
C PRO A 453 1.37 6.18 -21.54
N ARG A 454 0.70 5.03 -21.54
CA ARG A 454 0.40 4.24 -22.74
C ARG A 454 -0.57 4.93 -23.72
N ALA A 455 -1.29 5.97 -23.28
CA ALA A 455 -2.16 6.75 -24.16
C ALA A 455 -1.39 7.71 -25.07
N ILE A 456 -0.07 7.87 -24.86
CA ILE A 456 0.83 8.69 -25.66
C ILE A 456 1.99 7.90 -26.29
N ASP A 457 1.88 6.58 -26.43
CA ASP A 457 2.90 5.77 -27.11
C ASP A 457 3.24 6.31 -28.52
N ASP A 458 2.22 6.75 -29.26
CA ASP A 458 2.36 7.35 -30.60
C ASP A 458 2.96 8.78 -30.57
N MET A 459 3.10 9.35 -29.36
CA MET A 459 3.56 10.70 -29.09
C MET A 459 4.56 10.68 -27.92
N ASN A 460 5.69 10.01 -28.13
CA ASN A 460 6.77 9.93 -27.15
C ASN A 460 7.39 11.32 -26.90
N LEU A 461 6.79 12.08 -25.97
CA LEU A 461 7.26 13.40 -25.56
C LEU A 461 8.44 13.32 -24.60
N TRP A 462 8.55 12.23 -23.83
CA TRP A 462 9.45 12.13 -22.68
C TRP A 462 10.94 12.10 -23.05
N ALA A 463 11.28 11.88 -24.33
CA ALA A 463 12.64 11.95 -24.85
C ALA A 463 12.90 13.10 -25.85
N THR A 464 11.99 14.08 -25.96
CA THR A 464 12.06 15.07 -27.06
C THR A 464 13.00 16.25 -26.81
N SER A 465 13.37 16.54 -25.56
CA SER A 465 14.19 17.72 -25.24
C SER A 465 15.70 17.44 -25.21
N THR A 466 16.15 16.26 -25.62
CA THR A 466 17.58 15.90 -25.61
C THR A 466 18.46 16.88 -26.41
N ASN A 467 17.89 17.55 -27.41
CA ASN A 467 18.59 18.53 -28.27
C ASN A 467 18.16 20.00 -28.03
N GLY A 468 17.59 20.32 -26.88
CA GLY A 468 17.18 21.68 -26.54
C GLY A 468 15.71 21.79 -26.14
N PRO A 469 15.27 23.01 -25.76
CA PRO A 469 13.90 23.23 -25.32
C PRO A 469 12.89 23.05 -26.46
N VAL A 470 11.76 22.42 -26.15
CA VAL A 470 10.66 22.17 -27.08
C VAL A 470 9.63 23.28 -26.92
N LYS A 471 9.62 24.23 -27.86
CA LYS A 471 8.78 25.45 -27.77
C LYS A 471 7.29 25.19 -27.96
N TYR A 472 6.93 24.19 -28.77
CA TYR A 472 5.55 23.87 -29.13
C TYR A 472 5.31 22.35 -29.05
N PRO A 473 5.33 21.76 -27.84
CA PRO A 473 5.07 20.33 -27.69
C PRO A 473 3.65 20.03 -28.16
N VAL A 474 3.46 18.90 -28.84
CA VAL A 474 2.15 18.47 -29.31
C VAL A 474 1.39 17.92 -28.10
N ILE A 475 0.34 18.62 -27.66
CA ILE A 475 -0.40 18.29 -26.42
C ILE A 475 -1.74 17.58 -26.72
N ARG A 476 -2.03 17.24 -27.98
CA ARG A 476 -3.31 16.58 -28.35
C ARG A 476 -3.29 15.08 -28.03
N ALA A 477 -3.28 14.75 -26.75
CA ALA A 477 -3.30 13.38 -26.24
C ALA A 477 -4.70 12.95 -25.77
N LYS A 478 -4.91 11.63 -25.64
CA LYS A 478 -6.13 11.01 -25.08
C LYS A 478 -6.09 10.91 -23.54
N THR A 479 -5.15 11.58 -22.90
CA THR A 479 -4.91 11.52 -21.46
C THR A 479 -4.65 12.92 -20.92
N ASP A 480 -5.07 13.16 -19.69
CA ASP A 480 -4.78 14.39 -18.99
C ASP A 480 -3.30 14.47 -18.63
N ARG A 481 -2.78 15.70 -18.53
CA ARG A 481 -1.47 15.95 -17.94
C ARG A 481 -1.67 16.30 -16.48
N VAL A 482 -0.95 15.59 -15.63
CA VAL A 482 -1.02 15.77 -14.18
C VAL A 482 0.37 16.11 -13.66
N ASP A 483 0.38 16.75 -12.50
CA ASP A 483 1.56 17.15 -11.74
C ASP A 483 1.63 16.53 -10.35
N VAL A 484 0.58 15.80 -9.99
CA VAL A 484 0.47 15.01 -8.77
C VAL A 484 -0.09 13.65 -9.12
N GLU A 485 0.53 12.62 -8.56
CA GLU A 485 0.06 11.26 -8.69
C GLU A 485 -0.19 10.65 -7.31
N VAL A 486 -1.37 10.08 -7.12
CA VAL A 486 -1.73 9.38 -5.89
C VAL A 486 -1.52 7.90 -6.09
N ILE A 487 -0.81 7.25 -5.18
CA ILE A 487 -0.62 5.80 -5.14
C ILE A 487 -1.16 5.25 -3.82
N GLY A 488 -1.97 4.21 -3.90
CA GLY A 488 -2.51 3.47 -2.76
C GLY A 488 -1.70 2.21 -2.44
N PRO A 489 -2.04 1.53 -1.33
CA PRO A 489 -1.42 0.25 -0.97
C PRO A 489 -1.44 -0.75 -2.13
N SER A 490 -0.32 -1.43 -2.33
CA SER A 490 -0.11 -2.42 -3.41
C SER A 490 -0.12 -1.85 -4.84
N GLU A 491 -0.13 -0.53 -5.02
CA GLU A 491 -0.03 0.09 -6.34
C GLU A 491 1.42 0.38 -6.73
N ALA A 492 1.71 0.19 -8.01
CA ALA A 492 2.96 0.61 -8.64
C ALA A 492 2.65 1.22 -10.00
N LEU A 493 3.28 2.36 -10.30
CA LEU A 493 2.99 3.15 -11.49
C LEU A 493 4.27 3.76 -12.08
N ASP A 494 4.36 3.77 -13.41
CA ASP A 494 5.43 4.45 -14.13
C ASP A 494 4.98 5.83 -14.59
N LEU A 495 5.83 6.83 -14.35
CA LEU A 495 5.67 8.20 -14.78
C LEU A 495 6.71 8.53 -15.84
N GLU A 496 6.23 8.96 -17.00
CA GLU A 496 7.08 9.43 -18.09
C GLU A 496 7.08 10.96 -18.10
N THR A 497 8.19 11.56 -17.64
CA THR A 497 8.32 13.01 -17.51
C THR A 497 8.18 13.68 -18.88
N GLU A 498 7.25 14.62 -19.04
CA GLU A 498 7.06 15.36 -20.29
C GLU A 498 8.38 16.04 -20.68
N CYS A 499 8.90 15.75 -21.88
CA CYS A 499 10.19 16.27 -22.34
C CYS A 499 11.39 15.89 -21.45
N GLY A 500 11.30 14.90 -20.56
CA GLY A 500 12.42 14.47 -19.72
C GLY A 500 12.80 15.48 -18.64
N SER A 501 14.02 15.37 -18.13
CA SER A 501 14.53 16.20 -17.03
C SER A 501 14.69 17.66 -17.43
N GLY A 502 14.11 18.57 -16.65
CA GLY A 502 14.04 20.00 -16.96
C GLY A 502 12.78 20.42 -17.75
N LEU A 503 11.89 19.47 -18.08
CA LEU A 503 10.72 19.66 -18.95
C LEU A 503 11.08 20.26 -20.31
N CYS A 504 10.07 20.63 -21.09
CA CYS A 504 10.24 21.20 -22.42
C CYS A 504 10.96 22.57 -22.38
N GLN A 505 11.04 23.21 -21.21
CA GLN A 505 11.73 24.49 -20.99
C GLN A 505 13.21 24.32 -20.64
N GLN A 506 13.66 23.10 -20.32
CA GLN A 506 15.03 22.81 -19.85
C GLN A 506 15.43 23.62 -18.61
N LEU A 507 14.57 23.62 -17.59
CA LEU A 507 14.84 24.28 -16.32
C LEU A 507 15.94 23.53 -15.55
N ALA A 508 17.03 24.25 -15.25
CA ALA A 508 18.12 23.79 -14.41
C ALA A 508 17.85 24.12 -12.94
N GLY A 509 18.14 23.19 -12.02
CA GLY A 509 18.14 23.46 -10.59
C GLY A 509 17.85 22.22 -9.76
N ASP A 510 17.85 22.42 -8.44
CA ASP A 510 17.39 21.44 -7.48
C ASP A 510 15.91 21.66 -7.21
N PHE A 511 15.14 20.58 -7.28
CA PHE A 511 13.70 20.63 -7.08
C PHE A 511 13.30 19.75 -5.92
N LEU A 512 12.46 20.31 -5.03
CA LEU A 512 11.83 19.54 -3.98
C LEU A 512 10.82 18.58 -4.61
N PHE A 513 10.77 17.34 -4.13
CA PHE A 513 9.60 16.50 -4.29
C PHE A 513 9.17 15.99 -2.93
N HIS A 514 7.87 15.84 -2.74
CA HIS A 514 7.32 15.45 -1.45
C HIS A 514 6.03 14.64 -1.59
N CYS A 515 5.54 14.16 -0.45
CA CYS A 515 4.22 13.58 -0.28
C CYS A 515 3.25 14.64 0.28
N HIS A 516 2.03 14.76 -0.24
CA HIS A 516 0.98 15.67 0.28
C HIS A 516 0.17 15.11 1.47
N VAL A 517 0.75 14.18 2.24
CA VAL A 517 0.04 13.38 3.28
C VAL A 517 0.50 13.74 4.68
#